data_AF-A0A965KH32-F1
#
_entry.id   AF-A0A965KH32-F1
#
_cell.length_a   1.000
_cell.length_b   1.000
_cell.length_c   1.000
_cell.angle_alpha   90.00
_cell.angle_beta   90.00
_cell.angle_gamma   90.00
#
_symmetry.space_group_name_H-M   'P 1'
#
loop_
_entity.id
_entity.type
_entity.pdbx_description
1 polymer ?
#
loop_
_entity_poly.entity_id
_entity_poly.type
_entity_poly.pdbx_seq_one_letter_code
_entity_poly.pdbx_strand_id
1 'polypeptide(L)'
;QVKPIARICAASGKELHVGDLVTCVVYKPVGGNIERCDVLRDQATSFKPDGILLGRWTREVKERGEEEQAHRAQLLASREEFFLSLYEDESDPSGDKGVLKHILAMLLERKRIIKQVGVADKGLMTYVHAASKQTYLVPVLDLQPAHILQVGASLDLLVG
;
A
#
# COMPACT_ATOMS: atom_id res chain seq x y z
N GLN A 1 0.50 -16.21 -6.45
CA GLN A 1 -0.53 -16.35 -5.40
C GLN A 1 -0.33 -15.19 -4.43
N VAL A 2 -1.34 -14.36 -4.27
CA VAL A 2 -1.33 -13.18 -3.41
C VAL A 2 -1.27 -13.61 -1.94
N LYS A 3 -0.58 -12.87 -1.07
CA LYS A 3 -0.47 -13.23 0.36
C LYS A 3 -1.81 -12.91 1.06
N PRO A 4 -2.57 -13.90 1.53
CA PRO A 4 -3.84 -13.64 2.21
C PRO A 4 -3.64 -12.82 3.49
N ILE A 5 -4.73 -12.23 4.00
CA ILE A 5 -4.77 -11.67 5.36
C ILE A 5 -4.14 -12.68 6.33
N ALA A 6 -3.27 -12.19 7.22
CA ALA A 6 -2.71 -13.01 8.28
C ALA A 6 -3.85 -13.65 9.09
N ARG A 7 -3.66 -14.87 9.56
CA ARG A 7 -4.65 -15.50 10.46
C ARG A 7 -4.60 -14.93 11.88
N ILE A 8 -3.56 -14.15 12.19
CA ILE A 8 -3.23 -13.71 13.53
C ILE A 8 -2.94 -12.21 13.51
N CYS A 9 -3.56 -11.47 14.42
CA CYS A 9 -3.28 -10.08 14.70
C CYS A 9 -1.85 -9.93 15.24
N ALA A 10 -1.00 -9.16 14.58
CA ALA A 10 0.39 -8.99 14.98
C ALA A 10 0.56 -8.26 16.33
N ALA A 11 -0.43 -7.45 16.75
CA ALA A 11 -0.35 -6.73 18.02
C ALA A 11 -0.73 -7.58 19.24
N SER A 12 -1.72 -8.49 19.11
CA SER A 12 -2.27 -9.23 20.25
C SER A 12 -2.12 -10.74 20.17
N GLY A 13 -1.69 -11.30 19.02
CA GLY A 13 -1.65 -12.74 18.80
C GLY A 13 -3.04 -13.39 18.66
N LYS A 14 -4.12 -12.60 18.66
CA LYS A 14 -5.50 -13.10 18.49
C LYS A 14 -5.74 -13.54 17.05
N GLU A 15 -6.59 -14.55 16.89
CA GLU A 15 -7.05 -14.98 15.56
C GLU A 15 -7.94 -13.90 14.92
N LEU A 16 -7.76 -13.71 13.62
CA LEU A 16 -8.54 -12.80 12.78
C LEU A 16 -9.66 -13.58 12.09
N HIS A 17 -10.90 -13.11 12.25
CA HIS A 17 -12.11 -13.77 11.77
C HIS A 17 -12.77 -12.95 10.68
N VAL A 18 -13.60 -13.61 9.86
CA VAL A 18 -14.44 -12.93 8.85
C VAL A 18 -15.31 -11.86 9.54
N GLY A 19 -15.35 -10.67 8.95
CA GLY A 19 -16.02 -9.48 9.49
C GLY A 19 -15.12 -8.59 10.35
N ASP A 20 -13.93 -9.06 10.77
CA ASP A 20 -13.00 -8.20 11.52
C ASP A 20 -12.48 -7.07 10.63
N LEU A 21 -12.41 -5.86 11.19
CA LEU A 21 -11.69 -4.76 10.56
C LEU A 21 -10.22 -4.81 10.96
N VAL A 22 -9.35 -4.97 9.97
CA VAL A 22 -7.90 -5.04 10.16
C VAL A 22 -7.21 -3.87 9.48
N THR A 23 -6.26 -3.28 10.19
CA THR A 23 -5.29 -2.34 9.62
C THR A 23 -4.08 -3.12 9.14
N CYS A 24 -3.87 -3.12 7.83
CA CYS A 24 -2.64 -3.59 7.20
C CYS A 24 -1.55 -2.55 7.43
N VAL A 25 -0.43 -2.96 8.00
CA VAL A 25 0.71 -2.09 8.32
C VAL A 25 1.91 -2.52 7.48
N VAL A 26 2.40 -1.62 6.63
CA VAL A 26 3.60 -1.86 5.81
C VAL A 26 4.76 -1.09 6.39
N TYR A 27 5.87 -1.79 6.63
CA TYR A 27 7.05 -1.25 7.31
C TYR A 27 8.32 -1.88 6.76
N LYS A 28 9.46 -1.23 7.02
CA LYS A 28 10.79 -1.74 6.72
C LYS A 28 11.54 -2.04 8.03
N PRO A 29 11.79 -3.32 8.36
CA PRO A 29 12.66 -3.70 9.47
C PRO A 29 14.08 -3.17 9.27
N VAL A 30 14.82 -3.01 10.37
CA VAL A 30 16.24 -2.62 10.33
C VAL A 30 17.05 -3.73 9.65
N GLY A 31 17.67 -3.42 8.51
CA GLY A 31 18.44 -4.40 7.71
C GLY A 31 17.59 -5.44 6.97
N GLY A 32 16.26 -5.29 6.98
CA GLY A 32 15.31 -6.19 6.32
C GLY A 32 14.71 -5.64 5.03
N ASN A 33 13.90 -6.47 4.38
CA ASN A 33 13.06 -6.08 3.25
C ASN A 33 11.72 -5.52 3.75
N ILE A 34 10.99 -4.81 2.89
CA ILE A 34 9.65 -4.32 3.21
C ILE A 34 8.73 -5.49 3.56
N GLU A 35 8.02 -5.35 4.68
CA GLU A 35 7.10 -6.34 5.22
C GLU A 35 5.70 -5.75 5.42
N ARG A 36 4.71 -6.63 5.47
CA ARG A 36 3.35 -6.34 5.94
C ARG A 36 3.02 -7.21 7.14
N CYS A 37 2.43 -6.60 8.15
CA CYS A 37 1.63 -7.29 9.16
C CYS A 37 0.20 -6.75 9.20
N ASP A 38 -0.72 -7.52 9.78
CA ASP A 38 -2.12 -7.16 9.93
C ASP A 38 -2.46 -7.04 11.42
N VAL A 39 -3.16 -5.98 11.80
CA VAL A 39 -3.50 -5.66 13.19
C VAL A 39 -4.99 -5.34 13.28
N LEU A 40 -5.68 -5.75 14.34
CA LEU A 40 -7.07 -5.33 14.57
C LEU A 40 -7.16 -3.80 14.64
N ARG A 41 -8.18 -3.23 14.01
CA ARG A 41 -8.34 -1.76 13.88
C ARG A 41 -8.28 -1.03 15.22
N ASP A 42 -8.83 -1.61 16.27
CA ASP A 42 -8.85 -1.05 17.63
C ASP A 42 -7.44 -0.96 18.26
N GLN A 43 -6.52 -1.83 17.85
CA GLN A 43 -5.14 -1.91 18.33
C GLN A 43 -4.15 -1.13 17.45
N ALA A 44 -4.55 -0.81 16.22
CA ALA A 44 -3.67 -0.24 15.20
C ALA A 44 -3.11 1.14 15.58
N THR A 45 -3.87 1.95 16.33
CA THR A 45 -3.45 3.30 16.74
C THR A 45 -2.22 3.27 17.66
N SER A 46 -2.15 2.28 18.55
CA SER A 46 -1.04 2.10 19.48
C SER A 46 0.08 1.21 18.95
N PHE A 47 -0.16 0.47 17.87
CA PHE A 47 0.80 -0.46 17.31
C PHE A 47 1.94 0.27 16.61
N LYS A 48 3.18 -0.14 16.94
CA LYS A 48 4.40 0.35 16.30
C LYS A 48 5.15 -0.86 15.75
N PRO A 49 5.35 -0.98 14.43
CA PRO A 49 6.16 -2.04 13.88
C PRO A 49 7.63 -1.85 14.29
N ASP A 50 8.37 -2.95 14.36
CA ASP A 50 9.83 -2.91 14.57
C ASP A 50 10.53 -2.50 13.27
N GLY A 51 10.65 -1.18 13.06
CA GLY A 51 11.24 -0.60 11.87
C GLY A 51 10.61 0.73 11.46
N ILE A 52 10.86 1.11 10.21
CA ILE A 52 10.33 2.34 9.61
C ILE A 52 8.93 2.06 9.08
N LEU A 53 7.92 2.73 9.64
CA LEU A 53 6.57 2.68 9.10
C LEU A 53 6.51 3.36 7.73
N LEU A 54 6.02 2.65 6.72
CA LEU A 54 5.87 3.16 5.36
C LEU A 54 4.45 3.63 5.08
N GLY A 55 3.44 2.87 5.52
CA GLY A 55 2.04 3.24 5.35
C GLY A 55 1.08 2.23 5.99
N ARG A 56 -0.20 2.57 5.98
CA ARG A 56 -1.25 1.73 6.56
C ARG A 56 -2.58 1.93 5.85
N TRP A 57 -3.40 0.89 5.77
CA TRP A 57 -4.78 1.00 5.30
C TRP A 57 -5.66 0.00 6.04
N THR A 58 -6.98 0.14 5.96
CA THR A 58 -7.91 -0.74 6.67
C THR A 58 -8.75 -1.53 5.70
N ARG A 59 -8.95 -2.81 5.96
CA ARG A 59 -9.89 -3.64 5.21
C ARG A 59 -10.63 -4.60 6.13
N GLU A 60 -11.78 -5.06 5.67
CA GLU A 60 -12.52 -6.13 6.34
C GLU A 60 -11.94 -7.50 5.95
N VAL A 61 -11.87 -8.41 6.91
CA VAL A 61 -11.55 -9.82 6.66
C VAL A 61 -12.74 -10.47 5.97
N LYS A 62 -12.53 -10.94 4.75
CA LYS A 62 -13.57 -11.60 3.97
C LYS A 62 -13.37 -13.11 3.89
N GLU A 63 -14.44 -13.84 3.63
CA GLU A 63 -14.39 -15.28 3.44
C GLU A 63 -13.58 -15.67 2.19
N ARG A 64 -12.84 -16.77 2.27
CA ARG A 64 -12.06 -17.29 1.13
C ARG A 64 -13.01 -17.92 0.12
N GLY A 65 -13.02 -17.40 -1.11
CA GLY A 65 -13.87 -17.91 -2.19
C GLY A 65 -14.76 -16.85 -2.84
N GLU A 66 -14.56 -15.55 -2.54
CA GLU A 66 -15.19 -14.48 -3.30
C GLU A 66 -14.93 -14.63 -4.81
N GLU A 67 -15.91 -14.21 -5.62
CA GLU A 67 -15.74 -14.14 -7.07
C GLU A 67 -14.47 -13.37 -7.46
N GLU A 68 -13.76 -13.85 -8.47
CA GLU A 68 -12.50 -13.27 -8.98
C GLU A 68 -12.60 -11.75 -9.27
N GLN A 69 -13.81 -11.24 -9.55
CA GLN A 69 -14.06 -9.82 -9.72
C GLN A 69 -14.01 -9.03 -8.40
N ALA A 70 -14.64 -9.54 -7.33
CA ALA A 70 -14.62 -8.91 -6.01
C ALA A 70 -13.20 -8.87 -5.44
N HIS A 71 -12.43 -9.95 -5.64
CA HIS A 71 -11.03 -10.01 -5.26
C HIS A 71 -10.19 -8.95 -5.98
N ARG A 72 -10.35 -8.81 -7.30
CA ARG A 72 -9.64 -7.77 -8.09
C ARG A 72 -10.01 -6.35 -7.67
N ALA A 73 -11.26 -6.11 -7.31
CA ALA A 73 -11.71 -4.81 -6.80
C ALA A 73 -11.08 -4.50 -5.43
N GLN A 74 -11.03 -5.47 -4.52
CA GLN A 74 -10.41 -5.32 -3.20
C GLN A 74 -8.91 -5.03 -3.30
N LEU A 75 -8.20 -5.69 -4.23
CA LEU A 75 -6.79 -5.41 -4.50
C LEU A 75 -6.56 -3.98 -4.98
N LEU A 76 -7.42 -3.49 -5.87
CA LEU A 76 -7.32 -2.12 -6.37
C LEU A 76 -7.57 -1.11 -5.24
N ALA A 77 -8.61 -1.32 -4.43
CA ALA A 77 -8.91 -0.48 -3.28
C ALA A 77 -7.75 -0.46 -2.27
N SER A 78 -7.17 -1.63 -1.98
CA SER A 78 -6.02 -1.72 -1.05
C SER A 78 -4.79 -0.97 -1.57
N ARG A 79 -4.53 -1.01 -2.89
CA ARG A 79 -3.45 -0.24 -3.52
C ARG A 79 -3.71 1.26 -3.49
N GLU A 80 -4.96 1.67 -3.73
CA GLU A 80 -5.39 3.06 -3.64
C GLU A 80 -5.18 3.59 -2.22
N GLU A 81 -5.77 2.95 -1.22
CA GLU A 81 -5.62 3.39 0.18
C GLU A 81 -4.15 3.37 0.63
N PHE A 82 -3.38 2.34 0.26
CA PHE A 82 -1.97 2.31 0.57
C PHE A 82 -1.22 3.48 -0.05
N PHE A 83 -1.46 3.81 -1.32
CA PHE A 83 -0.85 4.98 -1.97
C PHE A 83 -1.16 6.27 -1.23
N LEU A 84 -2.42 6.50 -0.84
CA LEU A 84 -2.82 7.69 -0.09
C LEU A 84 -2.09 7.75 1.26
N SER A 85 -1.97 6.60 1.96
CA SER A 85 -1.31 6.54 3.26
C SER A 85 0.18 6.91 3.23
N LEU A 86 0.87 6.76 2.09
CA LEU A 86 2.28 7.15 1.93
C LEU A 86 2.51 8.66 2.06
N TYR A 87 1.43 9.47 2.01
CA TYR A 87 1.46 10.93 2.15
C TYR A 87 0.99 11.42 3.51
N GLU A 88 0.57 10.52 4.42
CA GLU A 88 0.21 10.91 5.80
C GLU A 88 1.43 11.36 6.61
N ASP A 89 2.62 10.89 6.24
CA ASP A 89 3.90 11.24 6.85
C ASP A 89 4.98 11.40 5.78
N GLU A 90 5.59 12.59 5.72
CA GLU A 90 6.63 12.95 4.76
C GLU A 90 7.99 12.29 5.04
N SER A 91 8.22 11.77 6.26
CA SER A 91 9.47 11.12 6.63
C SER A 91 9.76 9.88 5.77
N ASP A 92 10.87 9.88 5.04
CA ASP A 92 11.31 8.75 4.22
C ASP A 92 12.83 8.52 4.35
N PRO A 93 13.34 8.18 5.54
CA PRO A 93 14.77 8.04 5.79
C PRO A 93 15.42 6.91 4.98
N SER A 94 14.62 5.96 4.49
CA SER A 94 15.09 4.84 3.68
C SER A 94 14.91 5.03 2.16
N GLY A 95 14.16 6.05 1.73
CA GLY A 95 13.82 6.30 0.33
C GLY A 95 12.76 5.35 -0.27
N ASP A 96 12.26 4.39 0.51
CA ASP A 96 11.31 3.40 0.01
C ASP A 96 9.93 4.00 -0.24
N LYS A 97 9.50 5.01 0.54
CA LYS A 97 8.20 5.66 0.27
C LYS A 97 8.22 6.32 -1.10
N GLY A 98 9.33 6.95 -1.50
CA GLY A 98 9.50 7.53 -2.84
C GLY A 98 9.33 6.49 -3.95
N VAL A 99 9.96 5.33 -3.81
CA VAL A 99 9.84 4.21 -4.75
C VAL A 99 8.40 3.68 -4.80
N LEU A 100 7.78 3.46 -3.65
CA LEU A 100 6.40 2.99 -3.54
C LEU A 100 5.41 3.98 -4.15
N LYS A 101 5.57 5.28 -3.89
CA LYS A 101 4.77 6.36 -4.48
C LYS A 101 4.82 6.31 -6.00
N HIS A 102 6.03 6.20 -6.58
CA HIS A 102 6.20 6.14 -8.03
C HIS A 102 5.50 4.91 -8.65
N ILE A 103 5.72 3.72 -8.08
CA ILE A 103 5.19 2.47 -8.63
C ILE A 103 3.67 2.40 -8.50
N LEU A 104 3.14 2.73 -7.31
CA LEU A 104 1.70 2.75 -7.11
C LEU A 104 1.03 3.81 -8.00
N ALA A 105 1.66 4.97 -8.21
CA ALA A 105 1.12 5.97 -9.14
C ALA A 105 0.97 5.41 -10.55
N MET A 106 1.99 4.75 -11.10
CA MET A 106 1.91 4.10 -12.42
C MET A 106 0.78 3.06 -12.50
N LEU A 107 0.64 2.23 -11.45
CA LEU A 107 -0.41 1.20 -11.39
C LEU A 107 -1.82 1.81 -11.33
N LEU A 108 -2.00 2.83 -10.49
CA LEU A 108 -3.28 3.52 -10.28
C LEU A 108 -3.68 4.38 -11.46
N GLU A 109 -2.71 5.02 -12.14
CA GLU A 109 -2.94 5.77 -13.36
C GLU A 109 -3.47 4.87 -14.48
N ARG A 110 -2.86 3.69 -14.69
CA ARG A 110 -3.36 2.69 -15.66
C ARG A 110 -4.80 2.26 -15.37
N LYS A 111 -5.22 2.31 -14.10
CA LYS A 111 -6.57 2.00 -13.64
C LYS A 111 -7.49 3.22 -13.55
N ARG A 112 -7.01 4.41 -13.93
CA ARG A 112 -7.73 5.71 -13.91
C ARG A 112 -8.18 6.14 -12.51
N ILE A 113 -7.52 5.64 -11.46
CA ILE A 113 -7.78 6.05 -10.07
C ILE A 113 -7.13 7.41 -9.80
N ILE A 114 -5.95 7.65 -10.37
CA ILE A 114 -5.31 8.96 -10.41
C ILE A 114 -5.10 9.37 -11.87
N LYS A 115 -4.92 10.67 -12.11
CA LYS A 115 -4.64 11.22 -13.44
C LYS A 115 -3.44 12.16 -13.39
N GLN A 116 -2.46 11.94 -14.25
CA GLN A 116 -1.36 12.87 -14.43
C GLN A 116 -1.87 14.24 -14.93
N VAL A 117 -1.32 15.32 -14.39
CA VAL A 117 -1.61 16.69 -14.80
C VAL A 117 -0.31 17.44 -15.07
N GLY A 118 -0.21 18.02 -16.27
CA GLY A 118 0.95 18.80 -16.68
C GLY A 118 2.18 17.94 -16.99
N VAL A 119 3.34 18.59 -16.89
CA VAL A 119 4.67 18.00 -17.11
C VAL A 119 5.40 17.86 -15.77
N ALA A 120 6.39 16.97 -15.71
CA ALA A 120 7.23 16.86 -14.53
C ALA A 120 8.01 18.16 -14.30
N ASP A 121 8.09 18.59 -13.03
CA ASP A 121 8.93 19.71 -12.60
C ASP A 121 9.86 19.24 -11.48
N LYS A 122 11.16 19.56 -11.58
CA LYS A 122 12.20 19.16 -10.62
C LYS A 122 12.16 17.68 -10.21
N GLY A 123 11.84 16.79 -11.17
CA GLY A 123 11.75 15.35 -10.92
C GLY A 123 10.49 14.91 -10.18
N LEU A 124 9.47 15.76 -10.06
CA LEU A 124 8.17 15.44 -9.50
C LEU A 124 7.09 15.50 -10.57
N MET A 125 6.22 14.50 -10.62
CA MET A 125 5.03 14.48 -11.45
C MET A 125 3.79 14.76 -10.61
N THR A 126 2.91 15.61 -11.13
CA THR A 126 1.65 15.95 -10.46
C THR A 126 0.56 14.98 -10.87
N TYR A 127 -0.09 14.37 -9.89
CA TYR A 127 -1.25 13.51 -10.06
C TYR A 127 -2.46 14.05 -9.30
N VAL A 128 -3.65 13.93 -9.87
CA VAL A 128 -4.92 14.25 -9.20
C VAL A 128 -5.70 12.96 -8.97
N HIS A 129 -6.11 12.75 -7.73
CA HIS A 129 -6.94 11.62 -7.36
C HIS A 129 -8.38 11.79 -7.85
N ALA A 130 -8.92 10.78 -8.53
CA ALA A 130 -10.20 10.90 -9.21
C ALA A 130 -11.37 11.11 -8.25
N ALA A 131 -11.37 10.40 -7.12
CA ALA A 131 -12.45 10.47 -6.14
C ALA A 131 -12.37 11.72 -5.26
N SER A 132 -11.22 11.94 -4.59
CA SER A 132 -11.07 13.05 -3.63
C SER A 132 -10.66 14.38 -4.24
N LYS A 133 -10.23 14.40 -5.52
CA LYS A 133 -9.66 15.58 -6.21
C LYS A 133 -8.37 16.13 -5.58
N GLN A 134 -7.81 15.44 -4.59
CA GLN A 134 -6.53 15.82 -3.98
C GLN A 134 -5.38 15.66 -4.97
N THR A 135 -4.37 16.49 -4.80
CA THR A 135 -3.16 16.51 -5.63
C THR A 135 -2.01 15.83 -4.90
N TYR A 136 -1.28 14.99 -5.61
CA TYR A 136 -0.14 14.23 -5.12
C TYR A 136 1.09 14.52 -5.99
N LEU A 137 2.20 14.87 -5.35
CA LEU A 137 3.50 15.04 -5.99
C LEU A 137 4.27 13.73 -5.89
N VAL A 138 4.44 13.06 -7.02
CA VAL A 138 5.06 11.74 -7.12
C VAL A 138 6.48 11.90 -7.67
N PRO A 139 7.53 11.42 -6.99
CA PRO A 139 8.87 11.36 -7.55
C PRO A 139 8.91 10.59 -8.87
N VAL A 140 9.55 11.13 -9.89
CA VAL A 140 9.80 10.44 -11.17
C VAL A 140 11.13 9.73 -11.05
N LEU A 141 11.09 8.41 -10.96
CA LEU A 141 12.26 7.57 -10.82
C LEU A 141 12.52 6.84 -12.14
N ASP A 142 13.79 6.76 -12.53
CA ASP A 142 14.19 5.90 -13.66
C ASP A 142 14.23 4.44 -13.18
N LEU A 143 13.06 3.81 -13.19
CA LEU A 143 12.92 2.40 -12.83
C LEU A 143 13.07 1.53 -14.08
N GLN A 144 14.08 0.67 -14.05
CA GLN A 144 14.23 -0.36 -15.06
C GLN A 144 13.02 -1.30 -15.05
N PRO A 145 12.54 -1.79 -16.22
CA PRO A 145 11.35 -2.65 -16.30
C PRO A 145 11.41 -3.88 -15.39
N ALA A 146 12.60 -4.45 -15.17
CA ALA A 146 12.82 -5.55 -14.24
C ALA A 146 12.46 -5.19 -12.79
N HIS A 147 12.78 -3.98 -12.34
CA HIS A 147 12.44 -3.47 -11.01
C HIS A 147 10.92 -3.27 -10.87
N ILE A 148 10.25 -2.79 -11.91
CA ILE A 148 8.79 -2.63 -11.90
C ILE A 148 8.09 -3.99 -11.76
N LEU A 149 8.55 -5.00 -12.47
CA LEU A 149 8.01 -6.36 -12.38
C LEU A 149 8.27 -6.99 -11.00
N GLN A 150 9.49 -6.86 -10.48
CA GLN A 150 9.86 -7.38 -9.17
C GLN A 150 9.04 -6.73 -8.06
N VAL A 151 8.95 -5.40 -8.05
CA VAL A 151 8.19 -4.67 -7.03
C VAL A 151 6.69 -4.82 -7.25
N GLY A 152 6.20 -4.96 -8.48
CA GLY A 152 4.81 -5.32 -8.75
C GLY A 152 4.42 -6.65 -8.11
N ALA A 153 5.29 -7.67 -8.23
CA ALA A 153 5.10 -8.96 -7.56
C ALA A 153 5.20 -8.85 -6.03
N SER A 154 6.13 -8.04 -5.51
CA SER A 154 6.22 -7.74 -4.08
C SER A 154 5.01 -6.98 -3.56
N LEU A 155 4.48 -6.01 -4.32
CA LEU A 155 3.28 -5.27 -3.99
C LEU A 155 2.07 -6.20 -3.99
N ASP A 156 1.96 -7.14 -4.92
CA ASP A 156 0.90 -8.17 -4.87
C ASP A 156 0.98 -9.02 -3.61
N LEU A 157 2.19 -9.31 -3.13
CA LEU A 157 2.38 -9.98 -1.84
C LEU A 157 2.08 -9.05 -0.64
N LEU A 158 2.23 -7.73 -0.80
CA LEU A 158 2.04 -6.76 0.27
C LEU A 158 0.63 -6.18 0.33
N VAL A 159 -0.14 -6.09 -0.75
CA VAL A 159 -1.44 -5.38 -0.78
C VAL A 159 -2.65 -6.30 -0.89
N GLY A 160 -2.42 -7.59 -1.13
CA GLY A 160 -3.53 -8.53 -1.29
C GLY A 160 -3.82 -9.47 -0.15
#